data_AF-A0A5M3WVD2-F1
#
_entry.id   AF-A0A5M3WVD2-F1
#
_cell.length_a   1.000
_cell.length_b   1.000
_cell.length_c   1.000
_cell.angle_alpha   90.00
_cell.angle_beta   90.00
_cell.angle_gamma   90.00
#
_symmetry.space_group_name_H-M   'P 1'
#
loop_
_entity.id
_entity.type
_entity.pdbx_description
1 polymer ?
#
loop_
_entity_poly.entity_id
_entity_poly.type
_entity_poly.pdbx_seq_one_letter_code
_entity_poly.pdbx_strand_id
1 'polypeptide(L)'
;MSESVNHGISISGGNVSGPMAAGNQPQAIQNITQTAAANDLLARIDALLTQHETTLDDPAAARAELDRIGTELALPTLDQNTLSSRLTRLAQHVASVATLAEAVAALTALLFPVS
;
A
#
# COMPACT_ATOMS: atom_id res chain seq x y z
N MET A 1 3.62 59.25 7.17
CA MET A 1 4.16 58.03 6.53
C MET A 1 3.07 56.98 6.65
N SER A 2 2.55 56.56 5.50
CA SER A 2 1.37 55.72 5.38
C SER A 2 1.80 54.25 5.40
N GLU A 3 1.48 53.53 6.47
CA GLU A 3 1.63 52.07 6.47
C GLU A 3 0.35 51.45 5.91
N SER A 4 0.52 50.79 4.77
CA SER A 4 -0.53 50.13 4.02
C SER A 4 -1.13 48.96 4.80
N VAL A 5 -2.44 49.02 4.98
CA VAL A 5 -3.30 47.91 5.40
C VAL A 5 -3.22 46.81 4.34
N ASN A 6 -2.80 45.60 4.72
CA ASN A 6 -2.96 44.41 3.89
C ASN A 6 -3.87 43.39 4.59
N HIS A 7 -5.04 43.18 3.99
CA HIS A 7 -6.00 42.15 4.38
C HIS A 7 -5.60 40.82 3.75
N GLY A 8 -5.02 39.93 4.56
CA GLY A 8 -4.88 38.52 4.24
C GLY A 8 -5.92 37.69 5.00
N ILE A 9 -7.09 37.50 4.41
CA ILE A 9 -8.01 36.42 4.77
C ILE A 9 -7.30 35.07 4.70
N SER A 10 -7.35 34.24 5.75
CA SER A 10 -7.27 32.79 5.58
C SER A 10 -7.92 32.02 6.76
N ILE A 11 -9.17 31.65 6.50
CA ILE A 11 -9.89 30.41 6.87
C ILE A 11 -9.68 29.85 8.30
N SER A 12 -10.70 30.10 9.12
CA SER A 12 -11.12 29.22 10.22
C SER A 12 -11.57 27.87 9.65
N GLY A 13 -11.01 26.77 10.15
CA GLY A 13 -11.48 25.43 9.78
C GLY A 13 -10.65 24.30 10.38
N GLY A 14 -11.06 23.83 11.56
CA GLY A 14 -10.76 22.47 12.02
C GLY A 14 -9.55 22.35 12.94
N ASN A 15 -9.84 22.24 14.24
CA ASN A 15 -8.97 21.55 15.19
C ASN A 15 -8.80 20.10 14.74
N VAL A 16 -7.75 19.79 13.98
CA VAL A 16 -7.27 18.41 13.84
C VAL A 16 -6.19 18.22 14.88
N SER A 17 -6.61 17.70 16.03
CA SER A 17 -5.70 17.06 16.98
C SER A 17 -5.21 15.75 16.35
N GLY A 18 -4.11 15.83 15.63
CA GLY A 18 -3.26 14.70 15.24
C GLY A 18 -1.82 15.08 15.58
N PRO A 19 -0.97 14.15 16.05
CA PRO A 19 0.30 14.50 16.65
C PRO A 19 1.19 15.30 15.68
N MET A 20 1.40 16.58 15.99
CA MET A 20 2.51 17.36 15.46
C MET A 20 3.80 16.80 16.08
N ALA A 21 4.42 15.83 15.41
CA ALA A 21 5.77 15.39 15.73
C ALA A 21 6.77 16.36 15.09
N ALA A 22 7.04 17.46 15.79
CA ALA A 22 8.27 18.23 15.61
C ALA A 22 9.44 17.39 16.15
N GLY A 23 9.95 16.47 15.35
CA GLY A 23 11.02 15.56 15.78
C GLY A 23 11.43 14.56 14.69
N ASN A 24 12.49 14.91 13.96
CA ASN A 24 13.48 14.04 13.34
C ASN A 24 13.16 12.52 13.21
N GLN A 25 12.16 12.13 12.39
CA GLN A 25 11.94 10.73 12.01
C GLN A 25 11.50 10.59 10.54
N PRO A 26 12.42 10.35 9.60
CA PRO A 26 12.07 9.97 8.23
C PRO A 26 11.26 8.65 8.17
N GLN A 27 11.40 7.79 9.20
CA GLN A 27 10.86 6.44 9.20
C GLN A 27 9.33 6.38 9.37
N ALA A 28 8.73 7.33 10.10
CA ALA A 28 7.27 7.34 10.31
C ALA A 28 6.50 7.75 9.04
N ILE A 29 7.01 8.73 8.31
CA ILE A 29 6.42 9.20 7.05
C ILE A 29 6.61 8.15 5.94
N GLN A 30 7.77 7.48 5.93
CA GLN A 30 8.05 6.39 4.99
C GLN A 30 7.12 5.20 5.21
N ASN A 31 6.86 4.82 6.46
CA ASN A 31 5.94 3.72 6.77
C ASN A 31 4.51 4.02 6.29
N ILE A 32 3.96 5.20 6.62
CA ILE A 32 2.61 5.60 6.18
C ILE A 32 2.49 5.65 4.65
N THR A 33 3.51 6.18 3.97
CA THR A 33 3.53 6.27 2.50
C THR A 33 3.64 4.89 1.84
N GLN A 34 4.46 4.00 2.42
CA GLN A 34 4.64 2.63 1.95
C GLN A 34 3.35 1.81 2.13
N THR A 35 2.64 1.95 3.27
CA THR A 35 1.35 1.29 3.50
C THR A 35 0.29 1.76 2.51
N ALA A 36 0.21 3.07 2.24
CA ALA A 36 -0.73 3.60 1.26
C ALA A 36 -0.46 3.05 -0.15
N ALA A 37 0.80 3.10 -0.60
CA ALA A 37 1.19 2.56 -1.91
C ALA A 37 0.97 1.03 -2.01
N ALA A 38 1.17 0.29 -0.91
CA ALA A 38 0.90 -1.14 -0.87
C ALA A 38 -0.62 -1.44 -1.00
N ASN A 39 -1.47 -0.65 -0.34
CA ASN A 39 -2.92 -0.78 -0.45
C ASN A 39 -3.43 -0.47 -1.87
N ASP A 40 -2.88 0.56 -2.54
CA ASP A 40 -3.19 0.84 -3.95
C ASP A 40 -2.82 -0.34 -4.87
N LEU A 41 -1.64 -0.94 -4.65
CA LEU A 41 -1.22 -2.11 -5.41
C LEU A 41 -2.11 -3.34 -5.12
N LEU A 42 -2.51 -3.57 -3.87
CA LEU A 42 -3.45 -4.62 -3.52
C LEU A 42 -4.80 -4.45 -4.23
N ALA A 43 -5.36 -3.24 -4.22
CA ALA A 43 -6.61 -2.93 -4.92
C ALA A 43 -6.48 -3.15 -6.44
N ARG A 44 -5.32 -2.78 -7.02
CA ARG A 44 -5.03 -3.05 -8.42
C ARG A 44 -4.94 -4.54 -8.73
N ILE A 45 -4.29 -5.32 -7.86
CA ILE A 45 -4.20 -6.78 -8.02
C ILE A 45 -5.59 -7.40 -7.91
N ASP A 46 -6.44 -6.98 -6.98
CA ASP A 46 -7.82 -7.48 -6.84
C ASP A 46 -8.66 -7.21 -8.11
N ALA A 47 -8.56 -6.00 -8.66
CA ALA A 47 -9.22 -5.65 -9.92
C ALA A 47 -8.73 -6.52 -11.08
N LEU A 48 -7.42 -6.78 -11.18
CA LEU A 48 -6.84 -7.66 -12.19
C LEU A 48 -7.25 -9.13 -12.00
N LEU A 49 -7.33 -9.62 -10.76
CA LEU A 49 -7.82 -10.96 -10.45
C LEU A 49 -9.27 -11.13 -10.90
N THR A 50 -10.09 -10.10 -10.69
CA THR A 50 -11.48 -10.09 -11.16
C THR A 50 -11.56 -10.06 -12.69
N GLN A 51 -10.69 -9.28 -13.35
CA GLN A 51 -10.65 -9.22 -14.82
C GLN A 51 -10.18 -10.53 -15.47
N HIS A 52 -9.24 -11.23 -14.83
CA HIS A 52 -8.59 -12.43 -15.36
C HIS A 52 -9.06 -13.73 -14.70
N GLU A 53 -10.18 -13.71 -13.98
CA GLU A 53 -10.69 -14.85 -13.21
C GLU A 53 -10.78 -16.14 -14.03
N THR A 54 -11.26 -16.06 -15.27
CA THR A 54 -11.43 -17.21 -16.19
C THR A 54 -10.12 -17.72 -16.78
N THR A 55 -9.02 -16.99 -16.62
CA THR A 55 -7.69 -17.34 -17.13
C THR A 55 -6.81 -17.96 -16.04
N LEU A 56 -7.18 -17.77 -14.76
CA LEU A 56 -6.47 -18.32 -13.62
C LEU A 56 -6.89 -19.77 -13.38
N ASP A 57 -5.91 -20.58 -12.97
CA ASP A 57 -6.15 -21.99 -12.63
C ASP A 57 -6.95 -22.10 -11.32
N ASP A 58 -6.60 -21.28 -10.33
CA ASP A 58 -7.31 -21.17 -9.04
C ASP A 58 -7.46 -19.69 -8.61
N PRO A 59 -8.48 -18.98 -9.12
CA PRO A 59 -8.71 -17.58 -8.77
C PRO A 59 -9.13 -17.40 -7.30
N ALA A 60 -9.72 -18.43 -6.67
CA ALA A 60 -10.14 -18.38 -5.28
C ALA A 60 -8.94 -18.41 -4.33
N ALA A 61 -7.96 -19.28 -4.61
CA ALA A 61 -6.71 -19.32 -3.87
C ALA A 61 -5.91 -18.02 -4.00
N ALA A 62 -5.85 -17.43 -5.21
CA ALA A 62 -5.19 -16.16 -5.44
C ALA A 62 -5.82 -15.02 -4.61
N ARG A 63 -7.15 -14.91 -4.58
CA ARG A 63 -7.86 -13.93 -3.75
C ARG A 63 -7.67 -14.16 -2.26
N ALA A 64 -7.68 -15.42 -1.81
CA ALA A 64 -7.44 -15.74 -0.42
C ALA A 64 -6.03 -15.34 0.04
N GLU A 65 -5.01 -15.52 -0.79
CA GLU A 65 -3.66 -15.01 -0.47
C GLU A 65 -3.61 -13.48 -0.48
N LEU A 66 -4.29 -12.80 -1.42
CA LEU A 66 -4.36 -11.35 -1.45
C LEU A 66 -4.99 -10.76 -0.17
N ASP A 67 -6.11 -11.33 0.28
CA ASP A 67 -6.79 -10.94 1.52
C ASP A 67 -5.90 -11.15 2.76
N ARG A 68 -5.18 -12.27 2.80
CA ARG A 68 -4.21 -12.56 3.88
C ARG A 68 -3.06 -11.56 3.90
N ILE A 69 -2.56 -11.14 2.74
CA ILE A 69 -1.53 -10.09 2.63
C ILE A 69 -2.07 -8.75 3.14
N GLY A 70 -3.29 -8.37 2.72
CA GLY A 70 -3.94 -7.16 3.22
C GLY A 70 -4.14 -7.17 4.73
N THR A 71 -4.55 -8.31 5.29
CA THR A 71 -4.69 -8.50 6.74
C THR A 71 -3.35 -8.34 7.45
N GLU A 72 -2.28 -8.94 6.92
CA GLU A 72 -0.93 -8.83 7.50
C GLU A 72 -0.42 -7.39 7.48
N LEU A 73 -0.62 -6.65 6.38
CA LEU A 73 -0.25 -5.23 6.28
C LEU A 73 -1.03 -4.32 7.23
N ALA A 74 -2.22 -4.72 7.65
CA ALA A 74 -3.02 -4.00 8.64
C ALA A 74 -2.58 -4.28 10.09
N LEU A 75 -1.72 -5.27 10.33
CA LEU A 75 -1.21 -5.56 11.67
C LEU A 75 -0.22 -4.47 12.11
N PRO A 76 -0.20 -4.11 13.41
CA PRO A 76 0.74 -3.12 13.95
C PRO A 76 2.20 -3.58 13.91
N THR A 77 2.42 -4.89 13.78
CA THR A 77 3.74 -5.51 13.65
C THR A 77 3.72 -6.41 12.43
N LEU A 78 4.56 -6.08 11.46
CA LEU A 78 4.58 -6.74 10.17
C LEU A 78 5.52 -7.94 10.19
N ASP A 79 5.02 -9.16 9.96
CA ASP A 79 5.87 -10.34 9.83
C ASP A 79 6.38 -10.50 8.38
N GLN A 80 7.59 -9.99 8.15
CA GLN A 80 8.23 -9.95 6.82
C GLN A 80 8.41 -11.34 6.20
N ASN A 81 8.65 -12.39 7.01
CA ASN A 81 8.83 -13.75 6.50
C ASN A 81 7.51 -14.36 6.03
N THR A 82 6.45 -14.13 6.79
CA THR A 82 5.08 -14.50 6.46
C THR A 82 4.63 -13.79 5.19
N LEU A 83 4.87 -12.48 5.10
CA LEU A 83 4.52 -11.68 3.92
C LEU A 83 5.26 -12.13 2.66
N SER A 84 6.58 -12.37 2.75
CA SER A 84 7.38 -12.89 1.64
C SER A 84 6.87 -14.26 1.16
N SER A 85 6.56 -15.16 2.10
CA SER A 85 6.00 -16.47 1.78
C SER A 85 4.64 -16.37 1.08
N ARG A 86 3.78 -15.45 1.52
CA ARG A 86 2.46 -15.20 0.91
C ARG A 86 2.57 -14.59 -0.49
N LEU A 87 3.43 -13.59 -0.66
CA LEU A 87 3.69 -12.97 -1.97
C LEU A 87 4.23 -13.98 -2.97
N THR A 88 5.11 -14.89 -2.53
CA THR A 88 5.61 -15.98 -3.35
C THR A 88 4.49 -16.92 -3.81
N ARG A 89 3.57 -17.30 -2.91
CA ARG A 89 2.40 -18.14 -3.26
C ARG A 89 1.45 -17.41 -4.20
N LEU A 90 1.16 -16.14 -3.93
CA LEU A 90 0.33 -15.32 -4.82
C LEU A 90 0.94 -15.24 -6.22
N ALA A 91 2.26 -14.99 -6.33
CA ALA A 91 2.97 -14.98 -7.60
C ALA A 91 2.86 -16.31 -8.36
N GLN A 92 2.91 -17.45 -7.66
CA GLN A 92 2.70 -18.77 -8.26
C GLN A 92 1.28 -18.93 -8.83
N HIS A 93 0.25 -18.49 -8.09
CA HIS A 93 -1.14 -18.57 -8.54
C HIS A 93 -1.43 -17.69 -9.77
N VAL A 94 -0.74 -16.56 -9.89
CA VAL A 94 -0.98 -15.60 -10.98
C VAL A 94 0.07 -15.63 -12.09
N ALA A 95 1.02 -16.58 -12.05
CA ALA A 95 2.14 -16.66 -12.98
C ALA A 95 1.72 -16.80 -14.46
N SER A 96 0.52 -17.34 -14.72
CA SER A 96 -0.04 -17.48 -16.07
C SER A 96 -0.49 -16.13 -16.68
N VAL A 97 -0.64 -15.08 -15.87
CA VAL A 97 -1.10 -13.76 -16.29
C VAL A 97 0.00 -12.74 -16.01
N ALA A 98 0.74 -12.36 -17.05
CA ALA A 98 1.90 -11.49 -16.94
C ALA A 98 1.63 -10.18 -16.17
N THR A 99 0.50 -9.52 -16.47
CA THR A 99 0.11 -8.26 -15.81
C THR A 99 -0.12 -8.40 -14.31
N LEU A 100 -0.64 -9.56 -13.86
CA LEU A 100 -0.78 -9.88 -12.44
C LEU A 100 0.58 -10.17 -11.81
N ALA A 101 1.43 -10.96 -12.48
CA ALA A 101 2.77 -11.26 -12.00
C ALA A 101 3.62 -9.98 -11.82
N GLU A 102 3.53 -9.03 -12.76
CA GLU A 102 4.18 -7.72 -12.66
C GLU A 102 3.66 -6.90 -11.48
N ALA A 103 2.35 -6.89 -11.25
CA ALA A 103 1.76 -6.17 -10.12
C ALA A 103 2.19 -6.75 -8.76
N VAL A 104 2.26 -8.08 -8.65
CA VAL A 104 2.76 -8.77 -7.44
C VAL A 104 4.25 -8.51 -7.23
N ALA A 105 5.05 -8.49 -8.31
CA ALA A 105 6.46 -8.13 -8.24
C ALA A 105 6.67 -6.68 -7.77
N ALA A 106 5.85 -5.74 -8.25
CA ALA A 106 5.88 -4.35 -7.80
C ALA A 106 5.53 -4.22 -6.30
N LEU A 107 4.52 -4.96 -5.83
CA LEU A 107 4.16 -5.01 -4.42
C LEU A 107 5.31 -5.59 -3.58
N THR A 108 5.97 -6.63 -4.09
CA THR A 108 7.12 -7.25 -3.41
C THR A 108 8.29 -6.28 -3.33
N ALA A 109 8.63 -5.59 -4.41
CA ALA A 109 9.72 -4.60 -4.43
C ALA A 109 9.44 -3.41 -3.51
N LEU A 110 8.18 -3.00 -3.38
CA LEU A 110 7.77 -1.93 -2.46
C LEU A 110 7.97 -2.33 -0.99
N LEU A 111 7.65 -3.58 -0.64
CA LEU A 111 7.72 -4.09 0.73
C LEU A 111 9.12 -4.60 1.12
N PHE A 112 9.87 -5.11 0.14
CA PHE A 112 11.21 -5.68 0.27
C PHE A 112 12.17 -4.99 -0.69
N PRO A 113 12.49 -3.70 -0.48
CA PRO A 113 13.45 -3.01 -1.32
C PRO A 113 14.83 -3.67 -1.15
N VAL A 114 15.35 -4.23 -2.24
CA VAL A 114 16.76 -4.65 -2.31
C VAL A 114 17.64 -3.42 -2.12
N SER A 115 18.29 -3.35 -0.95
CA SER A 115 19.27 -2.30 -0.61
C SER A 115 20.61 -2.53 -1.27
#